data_AF-A0A2A5BQC5-F1
#
_entry.id   AF-A0A2A5BQC5-F1
#
_cell.length_a   1.000
_cell.length_b   1.000
_cell.length_c   1.000
_cell.angle_alpha   90.00
_cell.angle_beta   90.00
_cell.angle_gamma   90.00
#
_symmetry.space_group_name_H-M   'P 1'
#
loop_
_entity.id
_entity.type
_entity.pdbx_description
1 polymer ?
#
loop_
_entity_poly.entity_id
_entity_poly.type
_entity_poly.pdbx_seq_one_letter_code
_entity_poly.pdbx_strand_id
1 'polypeptide(L)'
;MTKKLKLTFQISRPEGTEIITLNGQYARTLSALISSEKSGITALEISSWALRLSHYIFILRTEYNLKIEMRREPHNGIAGSGWHGRYFLQTPVILFSESEAA
;
A
#
# COMPACT_ATOMS: atom_id res chain seq x y z
N MET A 1 12.63 -0.04 22.44
CA MET A 1 12.82 -0.53 21.06
C MET A 1 11.44 -0.76 20.46
N THR A 2 11.02 0.05 19.49
CA THR A 2 9.71 -0.15 18.83
C THR A 2 9.85 -1.33 17.88
N LYS A 3 9.10 -2.42 18.13
CA LYS A 3 9.07 -3.61 17.28
C LYS A 3 8.75 -3.23 15.84
N LYS A 4 9.48 -3.80 14.87
CA LYS A 4 9.24 -3.53 13.44
C LYS A 4 8.03 -4.34 12.97
N LEU A 5 7.06 -3.67 12.35
CA LEU A 5 5.90 -4.34 11.74
C LEU A 5 6.37 -5.34 10.67
N LYS A 6 5.87 -6.57 10.71
CA LYS A 6 6.13 -7.61 9.73
C LYS A 6 4.83 -8.32 9.38
N LEU A 7 4.46 -8.33 8.10
CA LEU A 7 3.19 -8.88 7.64
C LEU A 7 3.44 -9.81 6.46
N THR A 8 2.71 -10.93 6.43
CA THR A 8 2.76 -11.92 5.37
C THR A 8 1.52 -11.81 4.51
N PHE A 9 1.70 -11.75 3.20
CA PHE A 9 0.64 -11.58 2.23
C PHE A 9 0.63 -12.74 1.26
N GLN A 10 -0.57 -13.15 0.86
CA GLN A 10 -0.78 -14.09 -0.22
C GLN A 10 -1.26 -13.31 -1.44
N ILE A 11 -0.52 -13.42 -2.54
CA ILE A 11 -0.78 -12.78 -3.82
C ILE A 11 -1.34 -13.82 -4.77
N SER A 12 -2.51 -13.56 -5.37
CA SER A 12 -3.05 -14.41 -6.43
C SER A 12 -2.61 -13.89 -7.79
N ARG A 13 -1.91 -14.74 -8.56
CA ARG A 13 -1.43 -14.44 -9.92
C ARG A 13 -1.97 -15.47 -10.93
N PRO A 14 -1.91 -15.18 -12.24
CA PRO A 14 -2.32 -16.14 -13.27
C PRO A 14 -1.57 -17.48 -13.20
N GLU A 15 -0.29 -17.45 -12.86
CA GLU A 15 0.60 -18.61 -12.72
C GLU A 15 0.42 -19.39 -11.41
N GLY A 16 -0.35 -18.84 -10.46
CA GLY A 16 -0.60 -19.45 -9.16
C GLY A 16 -0.52 -18.45 -8.01
N THR A 17 -0.38 -18.99 -6.81
CA THR A 17 -0.37 -18.21 -5.58
C THR A 17 1.05 -18.04 -5.07
N GLU A 18 1.42 -16.82 -4.70
CA GLU A 18 2.73 -16.46 -4.15
C GLU A 18 2.56 -15.95 -2.71
N ILE A 19 3.45 -16.34 -1.79
CA ILE A 19 3.48 -15.82 -0.42
C ILE A 19 4.70 -14.93 -0.26
N ILE A 20 4.48 -13.68 0.14
CA ILE A 20 5.55 -12.72 0.41
C ILE A 20 5.49 -12.21 1.85
N THR A 21 6.63 -11.80 2.40
CA THR A 21 6.70 -11.14 3.71
C THR A 21 7.30 -9.75 3.55
N LEU A 22 6.56 -8.74 4.00
CA LEU A 22 7.01 -7.35 4.00
C LEU A 22 7.27 -6.87 5.42
N ASN A 23 8.09 -5.83 5.54
CA ASN A 23 8.41 -5.20 6.81
C ASN A 23 8.19 -3.68 6.76
N GLY A 24 7.94 -3.08 7.92
CA GLY A 24 7.86 -1.64 8.13
C GLY A 24 6.81 -0.98 7.24
N GLN A 25 7.22 0.07 6.52
CA GLN A 25 6.31 0.91 5.75
C GLN A 25 5.70 0.20 4.54
N TYR A 26 6.42 -0.72 3.90
CA TYR A 26 5.88 -1.48 2.77
C TYR A 26 4.75 -2.41 3.22
N ALA A 27 4.93 -3.09 4.35
CA ALA A 27 3.89 -3.91 4.98
C ALA A 27 2.67 -3.07 5.33
N ARG A 28 2.88 -1.92 5.96
CA ARG A 28 1.80 -1.00 6.34
C ARG A 28 1.06 -0.44 5.13
N THR A 29 1.77 -0.07 4.06
CA THR A 29 1.17 0.42 2.81
C THR A 29 0.33 -0.66 2.13
N LEU A 30 0.83 -1.89 2.01
CA LEU A 30 0.06 -2.97 1.37
C LEU A 30 -1.17 -3.34 2.20
N SER A 31 -1.04 -3.39 3.54
CA SER A 31 -2.20 -3.58 4.43
C SER A 31 -3.25 -2.48 4.26
N ALA A 32 -2.85 -1.20 4.22
CA ALA A 32 -3.77 -0.09 4.00
C ALA A 32 -4.47 -0.16 2.63
N LEU A 33 -3.75 -0.55 1.57
CA LEU A 33 -4.34 -0.76 0.25
C LEU A 33 -5.40 -1.87 0.26
N ILE A 34 -5.12 -3.00 0.90
CA ILE A 34 -6.06 -4.13 1.05
C ILE A 34 -7.30 -3.66 1.82
N SER A 35 -7.12 -3.01 2.97
CA SER A 35 -8.23 -2.51 3.80
C SER A 35 -9.07 -1.42 3.11
N SER A 36 -8.49 -0.65 2.19
CA SER A 36 -9.22 0.36 1.42
C SER A 36 -10.05 -0.22 0.27
N GLU A 37 -9.81 -1.49 -0.09
CA GLU A 37 -10.44 -2.19 -1.21
C GLU A 37 -10.56 -1.31 -2.47
N LYS A 38 -11.79 -0.98 -2.88
CA LYS A 38 -12.12 -0.20 -4.08
C LYS A 38 -12.00 1.31 -3.87
N SER A 39 -11.90 1.79 -2.63
CA SER A 39 -11.79 3.22 -2.32
C SER A 39 -10.37 3.75 -2.56
N GLY A 40 -9.36 2.87 -2.50
CA GLY A 40 -7.96 3.26 -2.61
C GLY A 40 -7.50 4.16 -1.47
N ILE A 41 -6.24 4.60 -1.55
CA ILE A 41 -5.62 5.47 -0.53
C ILE A 41 -4.95 6.69 -1.15
N THR A 42 -4.96 7.79 -0.42
CA THR A 42 -4.19 9.01 -0.70
C THR A 42 -3.16 9.26 0.39
N ALA A 43 -2.11 10.04 0.09
CA ALA A 43 -1.13 10.43 1.10
C ALA A 43 -1.75 11.25 2.25
N LEU A 44 -2.84 11.97 1.98
CA LEU A 44 -3.54 12.79 2.97
C LEU A 44 -4.23 11.93 4.04
N GLU A 45 -4.97 10.89 3.62
CA GLU A 45 -5.73 9.99 4.51
C GLU A 45 -4.82 9.21 5.47
N ILE A 46 -3.60 8.89 5.05
CA ILE A 46 -2.61 8.14 5.84
C ILE A 46 -1.38 8.98 6.23
N SER A 47 -1.55 10.30 6.27
CA SER A 47 -0.48 11.29 6.49
C SER A 47 0.26 11.14 7.82
N SER A 48 -0.34 10.51 8.84
CA SER A 48 0.29 10.26 10.14
C SER A 48 1.54 9.37 10.07
N TRP A 49 1.74 8.65 8.96
CA TRP A 49 2.91 7.80 8.76
C TRP A 49 3.42 7.71 7.32
N ALA A 50 2.63 8.10 6.32
CA ALA A 50 2.93 7.85 4.91
C ALA A 50 3.59 9.02 4.18
N LEU A 51 4.60 9.65 4.78
CA LEU A 51 5.31 10.81 4.21
C LEU A 51 5.98 10.55 2.85
N ARG A 52 6.16 9.28 2.46
CA ARG A 52 6.76 8.85 1.19
C ARG A 52 5.89 7.83 0.46
N LEU A 53 4.56 7.99 0.51
CA LEU A 53 3.62 7.03 -0.10
C LEU A 53 3.99 6.66 -1.55
N SER A 54 4.31 7.65 -2.39
CA SER A 54 4.71 7.41 -3.79
C SER A 54 5.91 6.46 -3.93
N HIS A 55 6.89 6.55 -3.04
CA HIS A 55 8.05 5.66 -3.03
C HIS A 55 7.66 4.24 -2.58
N TYR A 56 6.81 4.11 -1.56
CA TYR A 56 6.33 2.79 -1.12
C TYR A 56 5.55 2.09 -2.24
N ILE A 57 4.68 2.83 -2.94
CA ILE A 57 3.96 2.31 -4.11
C ILE A 57 4.93 1.93 -5.24
N PHE A 58 5.96 2.74 -5.49
CA PHE A 58 6.99 2.43 -6.49
C PHE A 58 7.67 1.10 -6.21
N ILE A 59 8.10 0.87 -4.95
CA ILE A 59 8.72 -0.41 -4.54
C ILE A 59 7.73 -1.58 -4.68
N LEU A 60 6.48 -1.43 -4.24
CA LEU A 60 5.46 -2.48 -4.39
C LEU A 60 5.20 -2.84 -5.87
N ARG A 61 5.27 -1.86 -6.78
CA ARG A 61 5.11 -2.09 -8.22
C ARG A 61 6.33 -2.77 -8.84
N THR A 62 7.54 -2.33 -8.48
CA THR A 62 8.77 -2.73 -9.18
C THR A 62 9.37 -4.01 -8.62
N GLU A 63 9.48 -4.12 -7.30
CA GLU A 63 10.14 -5.25 -6.64
C GLU A 63 9.19 -6.43 -6.40
N TYR A 64 7.89 -6.15 -6.23
CA TYR A 64 6.86 -7.17 -5.95
C TYR A 64 5.86 -7.35 -7.10
N ASN A 65 6.07 -6.66 -8.23
CA ASN A 65 5.22 -6.74 -9.41
C ASN A 65 3.72 -6.64 -9.09
N LEU A 66 3.34 -5.76 -8.16
CA LEU A 66 1.94 -5.51 -7.82
C LEU A 66 1.36 -4.47 -8.77
N LYS A 67 0.23 -4.82 -9.40
CA LYS A 67 -0.55 -3.89 -10.21
C LYS A 67 -1.30 -2.95 -9.27
N ILE A 68 -0.78 -1.74 -9.15
CA ILE A 68 -1.41 -0.67 -8.40
C ILE A 68 -1.71 0.45 -9.39
N GLU A 69 -2.97 0.83 -9.55
CA GLU A 69 -3.39 1.95 -10.38
C GLU A 69 -3.24 3.27 -9.60
N MET A 70 -2.89 4.37 -10.26
CA MET A 70 -2.99 5.70 -9.67
C MET A 70 -3.97 6.54 -10.49
N ARG A 71 -4.93 7.18 -9.82
CA ARG A 71 -5.82 8.18 -10.41
C ARG A 71 -5.55 9.52 -9.75
N ARG A 72 -5.69 10.59 -10.52
CA ARG A 72 -5.64 11.95 -10.00
C ARG A 72 -6.98 12.27 -9.34
N GLU A 73 -6.95 12.61 -8.07
CA GLU A 73 -8.08 13.13 -7.34
C GLU A 73 -7.91 14.65 -7.18
N PRO A 74 -8.78 15.47 -7.79
CA PRO A 74 -8.73 16.91 -7.60
C PRO A 74 -8.84 17.28 -6.13
N HIS A 75 -8.04 18.25 -5.70
CA HIS A 75 -8.08 18.78 -4.34
C HIS A 75 -8.17 20.30 -4.40
N ASN A 76 -9.17 20.85 -3.73
CA ASN A 76 -9.31 22.29 -3.50
C ASN A 76 -9.54 22.49 -2.00
N GLY A 77 -8.55 23.03 -1.30
CA GLY A 77 -8.62 23.24 0.14
C GLY A 77 -7.88 24.51 0.57
N ILE A 78 -7.88 24.77 1.88
CA ILE A 78 -7.20 25.94 2.49
C ILE A 78 -5.70 25.95 2.17
N ALA A 79 -5.10 24.76 2.04
CA ALA A 79 -3.69 24.59 1.67
C ALA A 79 -3.40 24.81 0.17
N GLY A 80 -4.43 25.11 -0.64
CA GLY A 80 -4.32 25.38 -2.06
C GLY A 80 -5.14 24.44 -2.96
N SER A 81 -5.02 24.67 -4.26
CA SER A 81 -5.65 23.89 -5.33
C SER A 81 -4.61 23.01 -6.03
N GLY A 82 -4.97 21.76 -6.33
CA GLY A 82 -4.09 20.78 -6.95
C GLY A 82 -4.76 19.42 -7.12
N TRP A 83 -3.97 18.35 -7.00
CA TRP A 83 -4.49 16.98 -7.03
C TRP A 83 -3.66 16.06 -6.14
N HIS A 84 -4.31 15.05 -5.58
CA HIS A 84 -3.67 13.93 -4.89
C HIS A 84 -3.60 12.71 -5.80
N GLY A 85 -2.54 11.93 -5.67
CA GLY A 85 -2.53 10.59 -6.25
C GLY A 85 -3.33 9.65 -5.36
N ARG A 86 -4.45 9.12 -5.86
CA ARG A 86 -5.20 8.03 -5.22
C ARG A 86 -4.78 6.70 -5.82
N TYR A 87 -4.35 5.78 -4.97
CA TYR A 87 -3.78 4.50 -5.37
C TYR A 87 -4.76 3.36 -5.10
N PHE A 88 -4.95 2.49 -6.08
CA PHE A 88 -5.88 1.36 -6.02
C PHE A 88 -5.13 0.06 -6.30
N LEU A 89 -5.23 -0.91 -5.38
CA LEU A 89 -4.65 -2.23 -5.60
C LEU A 89 -5.54 -3.03 -6.56
N GLN A 90 -4.96 -3.48 -7.67
CA GLN A 90 -5.64 -4.28 -8.69
C GLN A 90 -5.24 -5.75 -8.62
N THR A 91 -4.02 -6.04 -8.20
CA THR A 91 -3.60 -7.41 -7.92
C THR A 91 -4.37 -7.95 -6.72
N PRO A 92 -5.04 -9.12 -6.82
CA PRO A 92 -5.69 -9.71 -5.66
C PRO A 92 -4.65 -10.13 -4.63
N VAL A 93 -4.72 -9.53 -3.45
CA VAL A 93 -3.83 -9.82 -2.31
C VAL A 93 -4.68 -9.94 -1.06
N ILE A 94 -4.41 -10.96 -0.26
CA ILE A 94 -4.98 -11.10 1.09
C ILE A 94 -3.86 -11.07 2.13
N LEU A 95 -4.18 -10.55 3.31
CA LEU A 95 -3.31 -10.69 4.47
C LEU A 95 -3.37 -12.16 4.93
N PHE A 96 -2.25 -12.85 4.91
CA PHE A 96 -2.17 -14.28 5.22
C PHE A 96 -1.84 -14.53 6.69
N SER A 97 -0.87 -13.79 7.23
CA SER A 97 -0.57 -13.84 8.66
C SER A 97 0.08 -12.55 9.14
N GLU A 98 -0.20 -12.22 10.39
CA GLU A 98 0.55 -11.21 11.13
C GLU A 98 1.59 -11.95 11.97
N SER A 99 2.86 -11.56 11.87
CA SER A 99 3.90 -12.08 12.75
C SER A 99 4.71 -10.91 13.27
N GLU A 100 4.93 -10.87 14.58
CA GLU A 100 5.80 -9.86 15.15
C GLU A 100 7.24 -10.11 14.70
N ALA A 101 7.94 -9.10 14.21
CA ALA A 101 9.39 -9.22 14.01
C ALA A 101 10.07 -9.24 15.39
N ALA A 102 10.84 -10.31 15.64
CA ALA A 102 11.68 -10.48 16.82
C ALA A 102 12.78 -9.40 16.90
#